data_AF-A0A3M1MC58-F1
#
_entry.id   AF-A0A3M1MC58-F1
#
_cell.length_a   1.000
_cell.length_b   1.000
_cell.length_c   1.000
_cell.angle_alpha   90.00
_cell.angle_beta   90.00
_cell.angle_gamma   90.00
#
_symmetry.space_group_name_H-M   'P 1'
#
loop_
_entity.id
_entity.type
_entity.pdbx_description
1 polymer ?
#
loop_
_entity_poly.entity_id
_entity_poly.type
_entity_poly.pdbx_seq_one_letter_code
_entity_poly.pdbx_strand_id
1 'polypeptide(L)'
;PPHHYEYQISISANGAGRLRFIPDYPSHDVPVWEEQFQVPLSRRVYLHTLLREANLLPPPPNRDDDSPVGGASLHLSATSQGEQADLSAHRLPSEAADRLRDIHKALRDTVPQHVWNLCTQRREAYIAARYE
;
A
#
# COMPACT_ATOMS: atom_id res chain seq x y z
N PRO A 1 13.42 14.21 2.90
CA PRO A 1 14.62 13.48 2.41
C PRO A 1 14.51 13.23 0.90
N PRO A 2 15.61 13.24 0.13
CA PRO A 2 15.63 13.07 -1.34
C PRO A 2 15.19 11.68 -1.83
N HIS A 3 14.67 10.85 -0.92
CA HIS A 3 14.26 9.48 -1.19
C HIS A 3 12.78 9.22 -0.87
N HIS A 4 11.97 10.27 -0.68
CA HIS A 4 10.53 10.09 -0.54
C HIS A 4 9.95 9.44 -1.80
N TYR A 5 8.95 8.60 -1.61
CA TYR A 5 8.07 8.10 -2.65
C TYR A 5 6.81 7.58 -1.99
N GLU A 6 5.71 7.57 -2.73
CA GLU A 6 4.43 7.03 -2.28
C GLU A 6 3.94 6.01 -3.30
N TYR A 7 3.26 4.97 -2.83
CA TYR A 7 2.51 4.11 -3.72
C TYR A 7 1.22 3.65 -3.08
N GLN A 8 0.24 3.36 -3.93
CA GLN A 8 -1.04 2.80 -3.56
C GLN A 8 -1.29 1.57 -4.42
N ILE A 9 -1.58 0.44 -3.77
CA ILE A 9 -2.04 -0.78 -4.42
C ILE A 9 -3.55 -0.86 -4.20
N SER A 10 -4.30 -1.02 -5.28
CA SER A 10 -5.75 -1.22 -5.23
C SER A 10 -6.09 -2.52 -5.95
N ILE A 11 -6.92 -3.36 -5.34
CA ILE A 11 -7.40 -4.60 -5.94
C ILE A 11 -8.92 -4.57 -5.88
N SER A 12 -9.56 -4.61 -7.03
CA SER A 12 -11.02 -4.65 -7.13
C SER A 12 -11.56 -6.08 -7.00
N ALA A 13 -12.87 -6.20 -6.75
CA ALA A 13 -13.53 -7.48 -6.55
C ALA A 13 -13.39 -8.44 -7.74
N ASN A 14 -13.25 -7.94 -8.97
CA ASN A 14 -13.08 -8.77 -10.17
C ASN A 14 -11.63 -9.25 -10.39
N GLY A 15 -10.67 -8.78 -9.58
CA GLY A 15 -9.25 -9.13 -9.70
C GLY A 15 -8.40 -8.11 -10.46
N ALA A 16 -8.99 -7.03 -11.00
CA ALA A 16 -8.21 -5.94 -11.56
C ALA A 16 -7.45 -5.22 -10.46
N GLY A 17 -6.12 -5.23 -10.57
CA GLY A 17 -5.18 -4.57 -9.70
C GLY A 17 -4.62 -3.30 -10.34
N ARG A 18 -4.31 -2.31 -9.51
CA ARG A 18 -3.64 -1.07 -9.92
C ARG A 18 -2.55 -0.70 -8.91
N LEU A 19 -1.38 -0.36 -9.42
CA LEU A 19 -0.31 0.31 -8.68
C LEU A 19 -0.27 1.76 -9.12
N ARG A 20 -0.57 2.69 -8.21
CA ARG A 20 -0.32 4.13 -8.40
C ARG A 20 0.97 4.49 -7.67
N PHE A 21 1.92 5.14 -8.34
CA PHE A 21 3.26 5.42 -7.80
C PHE A 21 3.62 6.90 -8.01
N ILE A 22 4.10 7.55 -6.95
CA ILE A 22 4.58 8.93 -6.94
C ILE A 22 6.06 8.89 -6.52
N PRO A 23 7.00 9.34 -7.37
CA PRO A 23 8.42 9.13 -7.14
C PRO A 23 9.07 10.06 -6.11
N ASP A 24 8.34 11.08 -5.64
CA ASP A 24 8.82 12.17 -4.79
C ASP A 24 7.63 12.77 -4.00
N TYR A 25 7.86 13.81 -3.20
CA TYR A 25 6.81 14.51 -2.47
C TYR A 25 5.72 15.02 -3.42
N PRO A 26 4.43 14.70 -3.16
CA PRO A 26 3.34 15.16 -4.01
C PRO A 26 3.38 16.67 -4.23
N SER A 27 3.51 17.08 -5.50
CA SER A 27 3.46 18.47 -5.94
C SER A 27 3.00 18.53 -7.40
N HIS A 28 2.78 19.73 -7.92
CA HIS A 28 2.30 19.97 -9.29
C HIS A 28 3.14 19.28 -10.37
N ASP A 29 4.47 19.26 -10.22
CA ASP A 29 5.39 18.80 -11.26
C ASP A 29 5.84 17.34 -11.10
N VAL A 30 5.40 16.69 -10.01
CA VAL A 30 5.80 15.31 -9.72
C VAL A 30 4.86 14.37 -10.47
N PRO A 31 5.37 13.51 -11.37
CA PRO A 31 4.52 12.65 -12.16
C PRO A 31 3.85 11.59 -11.29
N VAL A 32 2.68 11.15 -11.73
CA VAL A 32 1.98 9.99 -11.15
C VAL A 32 1.99 8.90 -12.20
N TRP A 33 2.52 7.72 -11.85
CA TRP A 33 2.50 6.55 -12.72
C TRP A 33 1.43 5.57 -12.25
N GLU A 34 0.61 5.10 -13.19
CA GLU A 34 -0.39 4.07 -12.92
C GLU A 34 -0.11 2.85 -13.78
N GLU A 35 0.04 1.70 -13.13
CA GLU A 35 0.26 0.41 -13.78
C GLU A 35 -0.85 -0.56 -13.39
N GLN A 36 -1.36 -1.30 -14.37
CA GLN A 36 -2.45 -2.24 -14.19
C GLN A 36 -1.92 -3.67 -14.19
N PHE A 37 -2.54 -4.54 -13.39
CA PHE A 37 -2.23 -5.96 -13.34
C PHE A 37 -3.47 -6.78 -13.00
N GLN A 38 -3.37 -8.10 -13.14
CA GLN A 38 -4.45 -9.02 -12.78
C GLN A 38 -4.06 -9.88 -11.59
N VAL A 39 -5.01 -10.03 -10.66
CA VAL A 39 -4.84 -10.81 -9.44
C VAL A 39 -5.62 -12.12 -9.56
N PRO A 40 -4.92 -13.28 -9.56
CA PRO A 40 -5.57 -14.59 -9.60
C PRO A 40 -6.59 -14.76 -8.48
N LEU A 41 -7.66 -15.52 -8.73
CA LEU A 41 -8.69 -15.80 -7.73
C LEU A 41 -8.11 -16.41 -6.46
N SER A 42 -7.18 -17.36 -6.58
CA SER A 42 -6.50 -17.99 -5.44
C SER A 42 -5.80 -16.97 -4.55
N ARG A 43 -5.16 -15.96 -5.15
CA ARG A 43 -4.49 -14.88 -4.41
C ARG A 43 -5.48 -13.93 -3.76
N ARG A 44 -6.61 -13.62 -4.41
CA ARG A 44 -7.69 -12.84 -3.80
C ARG A 44 -8.29 -13.53 -2.58
N VAL A 45 -8.57 -14.84 -2.68
CA VAL A 45 -9.06 -15.64 -1.56
C VAL A 45 -8.06 -15.63 -0.41
N TYR A 46 -6.76 -15.80 -0.71
CA TYR A 46 -5.71 -15.69 0.30
C TYR A 46 -5.68 -14.33 1.01
N LEU A 47 -5.73 -13.21 0.26
CA LEU A 47 -5.75 -11.86 0.84
C LEU A 47 -7.00 -11.63 1.70
N HIS A 48 -8.16 -12.10 1.26
CA HIS A 48 -9.39 -12.03 2.04
C HIS A 48 -9.30 -12.84 3.33
N THR A 49 -8.71 -14.05 3.26
CA THR A 49 -8.47 -14.89 4.44
C THR A 49 -7.54 -14.19 5.44
N LEU A 50 -6.44 -13.59 4.96
CA LEU A 50 -5.54 -12.80 5.81
C LEU A 50 -6.26 -11.64 6.51
N LEU A 51 -7.08 -10.87 5.77
CA LEU A 51 -7.86 -9.76 6.34
C LEU A 51 -8.82 -10.24 7.44
N ARG A 52 -9.48 -11.38 7.20
CA ARG A 52 -10.40 -11.98 8.17
C ARG A 52 -9.66 -12.51 9.41
N GLU A 53 -8.56 -13.22 9.22
CA GLU A 53 -7.79 -13.82 10.32
C GLU A 53 -7.03 -12.78 11.15
N ALA A 54 -6.68 -11.65 10.54
CA ALA A 54 -6.03 -10.56 11.25
C ALA A 54 -6.94 -9.90 12.30
N ASN A 55 -8.27 -10.14 12.26
CA ASN A 55 -9.27 -9.52 13.14
C ASN A 55 -9.12 -7.98 13.19
N LEU A 56 -8.88 -7.37 12.04
CA LEU A 56 -8.78 -5.91 11.87
C LEU A 56 -10.09 -5.30 11.34
N LEU A 57 -11.12 -6.14 11.16
CA LEU A 57 -12.46 -5.80 10.72
C LEU A 57 -13.43 -6.45 11.73
N PRO A 58 -14.13 -5.67 12.59
CA PRO A 58 -14.04 -4.21 12.72
C PRO A 58 -12.67 -3.74 13.27
N PRO A 59 -12.26 -2.49 13.01
CA PRO A 59 -10.97 -1.97 13.46
C PRO A 59 -10.85 -1.96 15.00
N PRO A 60 -9.68 -2.29 15.58
CA PRO A 60 -9.45 -2.12 17.00
C PRO A 60 -9.49 -0.63 17.39
N PRO A 61 -9.64 -0.29 18.68
CA PRO A 61 -9.64 1.10 19.12
C PRO A 61 -8.34 1.81 18.71
N ASN A 62 -8.48 2.98 18.08
CA ASN A 62 -7.34 3.81 17.73
C ASN A 62 -6.67 4.35 19.00
N ARG A 63 -5.34 4.46 18.97
CA ARG A 63 -4.57 5.24 19.93
C ARG A 63 -4.59 6.71 19.51
N ASP A 64 -4.48 7.61 20.49
CA ASP A 64 -4.35 9.04 20.23
C ASP A 64 -3.14 9.36 19.35
N ASP A 65 -3.31 10.40 18.52
CA ASP A 65 -2.53 10.74 17.34
C ASP A 65 -1.17 11.37 17.70
N ASP A 66 -0.10 10.58 17.59
CA ASP A 66 1.25 11.08 17.35
C ASP A 66 1.71 10.52 16.00
N SER A 67 1.22 11.10 14.91
CA SER A 67 1.71 10.80 13.57
C SER A 67 3.24 11.00 13.53
N PRO A 68 4.03 9.94 13.31
CA PRO A 68 5.47 10.07 13.36
C PRO A 68 5.97 10.97 12.23
N VAL A 69 6.83 11.95 12.56
CA VAL A 69 7.49 12.80 11.57
C VAL A 69 8.66 12.01 10.97
N GLY A 70 8.45 11.46 9.77
CA GLY A 70 9.46 10.71 9.03
C GLY A 70 9.35 9.19 9.21
N GLY A 71 9.92 8.47 8.25
CA GLY A 71 9.82 7.01 8.16
C GLY A 71 8.72 6.53 7.22
N ALA A 72 8.53 5.21 7.15
CA ALA A 72 7.52 4.60 6.30
C ALA A 72 6.14 4.66 6.97
N SER A 73 5.19 5.33 6.34
CA SER A 73 3.78 5.31 6.73
C SER A 73 3.05 4.21 5.98
N LEU A 74 2.24 3.43 6.70
CA LEU A 74 1.40 2.38 6.13
C LEU A 74 -0.05 2.64 6.47
N HIS A 75 -0.87 2.66 5.42
CA HIS A 75 -2.30 2.84 5.48
C HIS A 75 -2.99 1.77 4.63
N LEU A 76 -4.11 1.24 5.14
CA LEU A 76 -4.93 0.24 4.44
C LEU A 76 -6.40 0.66 4.55
N SER A 77 -7.04 0.76 3.40
CA SER A 77 -8.49 0.78 3.29
C SER A 77 -8.95 -0.55 2.70
N ALA A 78 -9.86 -1.23 3.39
CA ALA A 78 -10.37 -2.53 2.97
C ALA A 78 -11.88 -2.63 3.21
N THR A 79 -12.57 -3.28 2.27
CA THR A 79 -13.97 -3.66 2.41
C THR A 79 -14.09 -5.17 2.25
N SER A 80 -14.73 -5.83 3.22
CA SER A 80 -14.94 -7.28 3.23
C SER A 80 -16.30 -7.61 3.83
N GLN A 81 -17.12 -8.39 3.14
CA GLN A 81 -18.45 -8.82 3.60
C GLN A 81 -19.38 -7.68 4.08
N GLY A 82 -19.22 -6.47 3.55
CA GLY A 82 -20.00 -5.29 3.94
C GLY A 82 -19.38 -4.46 5.08
N GLU A 83 -18.32 -4.97 5.72
CA GLU A 83 -17.53 -4.20 6.68
C GLU A 83 -16.44 -3.41 5.97
N GLN A 84 -16.20 -2.20 6.44
CA GLN A 84 -15.13 -1.32 5.95
C GLN A 84 -14.20 -0.97 7.10
N ALA A 85 -12.89 -1.04 6.85
CA ALA A 85 -11.88 -0.51 7.76
C ALA A 85 -10.97 0.46 7.03
N ASP A 86 -10.57 1.48 7.77
CA ASP A 86 -9.51 2.42 7.44
C ASP A 86 -8.50 2.34 8.59
N LEU A 87 -7.31 1.82 8.28
CA LEU A 87 -6.31 1.42 9.26
C LEU A 87 -5.00 2.13 8.94
N SER A 88 -4.44 2.81 9.94
CA SER A 88 -3.11 3.41 9.85
C SER A 88 -2.21 2.77 10.89
N ALA A 89 -1.07 2.20 10.46
CA ALA A 89 -0.22 1.36 11.31
C ALA A 89 0.23 2.05 12.62
N HIS A 90 0.46 3.37 12.58
CA HIS A 90 0.88 4.15 13.75
C HIS A 90 -0.24 4.35 14.79
N ARG A 91 -1.51 4.17 14.41
CA ARG A 91 -2.68 4.32 15.30
C ARG A 91 -3.09 3.00 15.97
N LEU A 92 -2.48 1.89 15.56
CA LEU A 92 -2.80 0.56 16.03
C LEU A 92 -1.89 0.14 17.19
N PRO A 93 -2.38 -0.71 18.12
CA PRO A 93 -1.51 -1.45 19.03
C PRO A 93 -0.46 -2.26 18.27
N SER A 94 0.72 -2.49 18.86
CA SER A 94 1.87 -3.13 18.17
C SER A 94 1.50 -4.42 17.46
N GLU A 95 0.75 -5.31 18.10
CA GLU A 95 0.33 -6.59 17.51
C GLU A 95 -0.56 -6.39 16.27
N ALA A 96 -1.50 -5.45 16.33
CA ALA A 96 -2.36 -5.13 15.19
C ALA A 96 -1.57 -4.42 14.07
N ALA A 97 -0.60 -3.59 14.42
CA ALA A 97 0.32 -2.97 13.46
C ALA A 97 1.20 -3.99 12.74
N ASP A 98 1.66 -5.04 13.43
CA ASP A 98 2.45 -6.12 12.84
C ASP A 98 1.61 -6.97 11.88
N ARG A 99 0.37 -7.32 12.27
CA ARG A 99 -0.59 -7.97 11.35
C ARG A 99 -0.87 -7.12 10.11
N LEU A 100 -1.01 -5.80 10.27
CA LEU A 100 -1.18 -4.88 9.14
C LEU A 100 0.05 -4.86 8.21
N ARG A 101 1.26 -4.93 8.77
CA ARG A 101 2.51 -5.05 8.00
C ARG A 101 2.59 -6.36 7.22
N ASP A 102 2.13 -7.46 7.80
CA ASP A 102 2.07 -8.76 7.11
C ASP A 102 1.07 -8.74 5.94
N ILE A 103 -0.11 -8.16 6.14
CA ILE A 103 -1.10 -7.95 5.06
C ILE A 103 -0.51 -7.08 3.96
N HIS A 104 0.15 -5.98 4.32
CA HIS A 104 0.82 -5.10 3.37
C HIS A 104 1.90 -5.84 2.56
N LYS A 105 2.72 -6.67 3.20
CA LYS A 105 3.69 -7.52 2.51
C LYS A 105 3.00 -8.44 1.51
N ALA A 106 1.91 -9.10 1.92
CA ALA A 106 1.15 -9.97 1.03
C ALA A 106 0.53 -9.22 -0.17
N LEU A 107 0.04 -8.00 0.03
CA LEU A 107 -0.46 -7.13 -1.04
C LEU A 107 0.66 -6.72 -1.99
N ARG A 108 1.83 -6.32 -1.46
CA ARG A 108 3.00 -5.97 -2.26
C ARG A 108 3.46 -7.13 -3.14
N ASP A 109 3.49 -8.34 -2.57
CA ASP A 109 3.85 -9.58 -3.28
C ASP A 109 2.82 -9.99 -4.34
N THR A 110 1.64 -9.37 -4.36
CA THR A 110 0.60 -9.61 -5.37
C THR A 110 0.83 -8.79 -6.64
N VAL A 111 1.55 -7.68 -6.54
CA VAL A 111 1.95 -6.88 -7.71
C VAL A 111 3.05 -7.64 -8.46
N PRO A 112 2.90 -7.90 -9.77
CA PRO A 112 3.93 -8.59 -10.53
C PRO A 112 5.28 -7.87 -10.50
N GLN A 113 6.38 -8.63 -10.41
CA GLN A 113 7.73 -8.06 -10.29
C GLN A 113 8.08 -7.08 -11.43
N HIS A 114 7.62 -7.34 -12.65
CA HIS A 114 7.87 -6.45 -13.79
C HIS A 114 7.23 -5.07 -13.61
N VAL A 115 6.08 -4.98 -12.93
CA VAL A 115 5.41 -3.70 -12.61
C VAL A 115 6.25 -2.91 -11.61
N TRP A 116 6.78 -3.58 -10.57
CA TRP A 116 7.72 -2.94 -9.64
C TRP A 116 8.97 -2.43 -10.34
N ASN A 117 9.59 -3.27 -11.17
CA ASN A 117 10.81 -2.90 -11.89
C ASN A 117 10.59 -1.66 -12.78
N LEU A 118 9.45 -1.58 -13.47
CA LEU A 118 9.10 -0.44 -14.30
C LEU A 118 8.99 0.85 -13.48
N CYS A 119 8.29 0.84 -12.34
CA CYS A 119 8.18 2.02 -11.47
C CYS A 119 9.53 2.41 -10.86
N THR A 120 10.35 1.44 -10.45
CA THR A 120 11.67 1.70 -9.89
C THR A 120 12.61 2.31 -10.93
N GLN A 121 12.65 1.77 -12.15
CA GLN A 121 13.45 2.34 -13.25
C GLN A 121 13.02 3.76 -13.62
N ARG A 122 11.71 4.01 -13.71
CA ARG A 122 11.19 5.37 -13.96
C ARG A 122 11.58 6.32 -12.84
N ARG A 123 11.60 5.86 -11.59
CA ARG A 123 12.03 6.67 -10.45
C ARG A 123 13.51 7.01 -10.50
N GLU A 124 14.36 6.03 -10.80
CA GLU A 124 15.80 6.27 -10.96
C GLU A 124 16.07 7.34 -12.03
N ALA A 125 15.43 7.22 -13.19
CA ALA A 125 15.52 8.22 -14.25
C ALA A 125 14.99 9.61 -13.83
N TYR A 126 13.87 9.67 -13.10
CA TYR A 126 13.32 10.91 -12.57
C TYR A 126 14.27 11.61 -11.58
N ILE A 127 14.86 10.85 -10.65
CA ILE A 127 15.80 11.39 -9.66
C ILE A 127 17.07 11.89 -10.34
N ALA A 128 17.64 11.12 -11.27
CA ALA A 128 18.81 11.54 -12.05
C ALA A 128 18.54 12.86 -12.79
N ALA A 129 17.40 12.97 -13.49
CA ALA A 129 17.07 14.19 -14.25
C ALA A 129 16.76 15.43 -13.38
N ARG A 130 16.42 15.26 -12.10
CA ARG A 130 15.98 16.35 -11.22
C ARG A 130 17.07 16.86 -10.28
N TYR A 131 18.02 16.00 -9.91
CA TYR A 131 19.00 16.27 -8.86
C TYR A 131 20.46 16.13 -9.32
N GLU A 132 20.71 15.68 -10.55
CA GLU A 132 22.01 15.77 -11.23
C GLU A 132 22.03 16.92 -12.22
#